data_AF-A0AAU2G083-F1
#
_entry.id   AF-A0AAU2G083-F1
#
_cell.length_a   1.000
_cell.length_b   1.000
_cell.length_c   1.000
_cell.angle_alpha   90.00
_cell.angle_beta   90.00
_cell.angle_gamma   90.00
#
_symmetry.space_group_name_H-M   'P 1'
#
loop_
_entity.id
_entity.type
_entity.pdbx_description
1 polymer ?
#
loop_
_entity_poly.entity_id
_entity_poly.type
_entity_poly.pdbx_seq_one_letter_code
_entity_poly.pdbx_strand_id
1 'polypeptide(L)'
;MRLYAQTRARRFRQVLADLTAVVLVAVAVRFALAVHDGIMLLAVPGRKLEDASGGLASGLGDAGDAASNVPLVGGLLKKPLEAAAEAGNGLSDAGQSMQDVVGRVANVTAFALIVFSVAFVLALWLPPRVRWIRRSARIRGLLDAPGGADLLALRALTGPVKDLTAVPVPAGGLADAWRRGDEQTIRDLSEVALRRAGLSA
;
A
#
# COMPACT_ATOMS: atom_id res chain seq x y z
N MET A 1 -0.71 -26.25 -1.12
CA MET A 1 0.04 -25.21 -1.87
C MET A 1 1.15 -24.67 -0.99
N ARG A 2 2.43 -24.73 -1.41
CA ARG A 2 3.56 -24.28 -0.57
C ARG A 2 3.79 -22.77 -0.78
N LEU A 3 3.68 -21.99 0.30
CA LEU A 3 3.75 -20.52 0.30
C LEU A 3 5.19 -19.94 0.34
N TYR A 4 6.23 -20.78 0.43
CA TYR A 4 7.62 -20.33 0.61
C TYR A 4 8.64 -21.16 -0.19
N ALA A 5 9.69 -20.50 -0.71
CA ALA A 5 10.82 -21.14 -1.39
C ALA A 5 11.81 -21.75 -0.38
N GLN A 6 12.35 -22.93 -0.67
CA GLN A 6 13.19 -23.69 0.28
C GLN A 6 14.70 -23.36 0.21
N THR A 7 15.15 -22.52 -0.72
CA THR A 7 16.55 -22.09 -0.81
C THR A 7 16.81 -20.82 0.03
N ARG A 8 17.76 -20.89 1.00
CA ARG A 8 18.09 -19.79 1.94
C ARG A 8 18.30 -18.43 1.25
N ALA A 9 19.02 -18.39 0.13
CA ALA A 9 19.31 -17.15 -0.61
C ALA A 9 18.08 -16.52 -1.31
N ARG A 10 17.02 -17.30 -1.56
CA ARG A 10 15.76 -16.78 -2.11
C ARG A 10 14.77 -16.41 -1.02
N ARG A 11 14.76 -17.17 0.09
CA ARG A 11 13.99 -16.82 1.29
C ARG A 11 14.43 -15.45 1.84
N PHE A 12 15.74 -15.17 1.88
CA PHE A 12 16.24 -13.88 2.34
C PHE A 12 15.81 -12.72 1.42
N ARG A 13 15.81 -12.92 0.10
CA ARG A 13 15.30 -11.91 -0.86
C ARG A 13 13.80 -11.70 -0.76
N GLN A 14 13.01 -12.74 -0.48
CA GLN A 14 11.57 -12.62 -0.23
C GLN A 14 11.30 -11.83 1.05
N VAL A 15 11.99 -12.17 2.15
CA VAL A 15 11.89 -11.42 3.41
C VAL A 15 12.31 -9.96 3.23
N LEU A 16 13.40 -9.70 2.52
CA LEU A 16 13.85 -8.34 2.26
C LEU A 16 12.88 -7.57 1.36
N ALA A 17 12.29 -8.21 0.34
CA ALA A 17 11.28 -7.59 -0.51
C ALA A 17 10.00 -7.26 0.28
N ASP A 18 9.55 -8.18 1.14
CA ASP A 18 8.38 -7.99 1.99
C ASP A 18 8.65 -6.88 3.02
N LEU A 19 9.82 -6.88 3.66
CA LEU A 19 10.23 -5.83 4.60
C LEU A 19 10.28 -4.46 3.91
N THR A 20 10.90 -4.38 2.73
CA THR A 20 10.97 -3.13 1.95
C THR A 20 9.58 -2.66 1.55
N ALA A 21 8.68 -3.57 1.16
CA ALA A 21 7.28 -3.21 0.87
C ALA A 21 6.57 -2.65 2.11
N VAL A 22 6.72 -3.29 3.27
CA VAL A 22 6.14 -2.80 4.54
C VAL A 22 6.69 -1.43 4.92
N VAL A 23 8.01 -1.24 4.81
CA VAL A 23 8.66 0.05 5.10
C VAL A 23 8.17 1.14 4.14
N LEU A 24 8.08 0.85 2.83
CA LEU A 24 7.56 1.79 1.85
C LEU A 24 6.11 2.19 2.12
N VAL A 25 5.26 1.23 2.47
CA VAL A 25 3.87 1.51 2.86
C VAL A 25 3.82 2.37 4.12
N ALA A 26 4.62 2.05 5.14
CA ALA A 26 4.67 2.82 6.39
C ALA A 26 5.13 4.27 6.14
N VAL A 27 6.16 4.46 5.31
CA VAL A 27 6.67 5.79 4.92
C VAL A 27 5.60 6.55 4.14
N ALA A 28 4.93 5.91 3.19
CA ALA A 28 3.87 6.54 2.40
C ALA A 28 2.67 6.95 3.25
N VAL A 29 2.23 6.10 4.20
CA VAL A 29 1.16 6.43 5.14
C VAL A 29 1.57 7.61 6.02
N ARG A 30 2.80 7.62 6.57
CA ARG A 30 3.30 8.77 7.34
C ARG A 30 3.33 10.05 6.51
N PHE A 31 3.75 9.96 5.25
CA PHE A 31 3.76 11.11 4.34
C PHE A 31 2.34 11.62 4.06
N ALA A 32 1.37 10.73 3.81
CA ALA A 32 -0.02 11.11 3.60
C ALA A 32 -0.66 11.77 4.82
N LEU A 33 -0.37 11.27 6.02
CA LEU A 33 -0.82 11.89 7.27
C LEU A 33 -0.17 13.27 7.48
N ALA A 34 1.12 13.43 7.18
CA ALA A 34 1.77 14.74 7.26
C ALA A 34 1.15 15.76 6.28
N VAL A 35 0.78 15.32 5.07
CA VAL A 35 0.06 16.17 4.10
C VAL A 35 -1.34 16.53 4.62
N HIS A 36 -2.07 15.56 5.19
CA HIS A 36 -3.37 15.79 5.81
C HIS A 36 -3.29 16.87 6.90
N ASP A 37 -2.38 16.69 7.85
CA ASP A 37 -2.17 17.62 8.96
C ASP A 37 -1.79 19.01 8.44
N GLY A 38 -0.93 19.08 7.41
CA GLY A 38 -0.57 20.32 6.75
C GLY A 38 -1.77 21.04 6.11
N ILE A 39 -2.68 20.31 5.46
CA ILE A 39 -3.91 20.89 4.91
C ILE A 39 -4.85 21.34 6.03
N MET A 40 -4.98 20.57 7.11
CA MET A 40 -5.82 20.92 8.26
C MET A 40 -5.37 22.20 8.98
N LEU A 41 -4.12 22.64 8.81
CA LEU A 41 -3.69 23.97 9.27
C LEU A 41 -4.47 25.11 8.60
N LEU A 42 -4.95 24.91 7.37
CA LEU A 42 -5.79 25.88 6.66
C LEU A 42 -7.19 26.03 7.28
N ALA A 43 -7.62 25.10 8.14
CA ALA A 43 -8.88 25.22 8.87
C ALA A 43 -8.76 26.12 10.12
N VAL A 44 -7.54 26.42 10.59
CA VAL A 44 -7.30 27.24 11.80
C VAL A 44 -7.84 28.67 11.65
N PRO A 45 -7.63 29.39 10.53
CA PRO A 45 -8.24 30.70 10.31
C PRO A 45 -9.77 30.65 10.31
N GLY A 46 -10.35 29.61 9.69
CA GLY A 46 -11.81 29.40 9.66
C GLY A 46 -12.41 29.26 11.05
N ARG A 47 -11.79 28.46 11.93
CA ARG A 47 -12.21 28.32 13.35
C ARG A 47 -12.16 29.64 14.10
N LYS A 48 -11.03 30.35 13.97
CA LYS A 48 -10.87 31.65 14.64
C LYS A 48 -11.91 32.68 14.17
N LEU A 49 -12.26 32.64 12.88
CA LEU A 49 -13.27 33.51 12.31
C LEU A 49 -14.68 33.14 12.79
N GLU A 50 -15.02 31.85 12.83
CA GLU A 50 -16.26 31.33 13.40
C GLU A 50 -16.44 31.77 14.85
N ASP A 51 -15.45 31.49 15.71
CA ASP A 51 -15.49 31.83 17.14
C ASP A 51 -15.63 33.35 17.36
N ALA A 52 -14.83 34.15 16.65
CA ALA A 52 -14.84 35.61 16.81
C ALA A 52 -16.16 36.23 16.31
N SER A 53 -16.71 35.72 15.20
CA SER A 53 -17.91 36.28 14.59
C SER A 53 -19.18 35.82 15.31
N GLY A 54 -19.25 34.57 15.77
CA GLY A 54 -20.36 34.07 16.57
C GLY A 54 -20.47 34.76 17.93
N GLY A 55 -19.33 35.01 18.60
CA GLY A 55 -19.29 35.78 19.84
C GLY A 55 -19.73 37.24 19.65
N LEU A 56 -19.29 37.88 18.56
CA LEU A 56 -19.72 39.23 18.20
C LEU A 56 -21.21 39.30 17.86
N ALA A 57 -21.71 38.34 17.07
CA ALA A 57 -23.11 38.27 16.68
C ALA A 57 -24.03 38.10 17.89
N SER A 58 -23.66 37.21 18.81
CA SER A 58 -24.41 36.98 20.05
C SER A 58 -24.47 38.26 20.90
N GLY A 59 -23.33 38.92 21.12
CA GLY A 59 -23.29 40.15 21.91
C GLY A 59 -24.05 41.32 21.26
N LEU A 60 -24.05 41.42 19.93
CA LEU A 60 -24.83 42.41 19.19
C LEU A 60 -26.33 42.12 19.23
N GLY A 61 -26.73 40.84 19.19
CA GLY A 61 -28.11 40.41 19.39
C GLY A 61 -28.62 40.81 20.77
N ASP A 62 -27.86 40.45 21.82
CA ASP A 62 -28.19 40.81 23.21
C ASP A 62 -28.28 42.33 23.41
N ALA A 63 -27.36 43.08 22.79
CA ALA A 63 -27.39 44.55 22.82
C ALA A 63 -28.60 45.12 22.06
N GLY A 64 -29.01 44.52 20.94
CA GLY A 64 -30.19 44.89 20.19
C GLY A 64 -31.47 44.69 20.99
N ASP A 65 -31.57 43.56 21.70
CA ASP A 65 -32.69 43.25 22.58
C ASP A 65 -32.73 44.18 23.80
N ALA A 66 -31.57 44.47 24.42
CA ALA A 66 -31.49 45.45 25.50
C ALA A 66 -31.90 46.85 25.04
N ALA A 67 -31.41 47.29 23.87
CA ALA A 67 -31.71 48.60 23.30
C ALA A 67 -33.20 48.75 22.94
N SER A 68 -33.89 47.66 22.61
CA SER A 68 -35.32 47.65 22.29
C SER A 68 -36.20 48.14 23.46
N ASN A 69 -35.70 48.06 24.69
CA ASN A 69 -36.40 48.49 25.90
C ASN A 69 -36.31 50.01 26.18
N VAL A 70 -35.60 50.78 25.36
CA VAL A 70 -35.48 52.24 25.53
C VAL A 70 -36.68 52.96 24.91
N PRO A 71 -37.48 53.74 25.68
CA PRO A 71 -38.60 54.50 25.15
C PRO A 71 -38.18 55.50 24.06
N LEU A 72 -39.03 55.72 23.05
CA LEU A 72 -38.85 56.65 21.92
C LEU A 72 -37.77 56.29 20.89
N VAL A 73 -36.67 55.61 21.26
CA VAL A 73 -35.54 55.33 20.34
C VAL A 73 -35.17 53.85 20.20
N GLY A 74 -35.75 52.93 20.98
CA GLY A 74 -35.33 51.53 21.00
C GLY A 74 -35.39 50.82 19.65
N GLY A 75 -36.42 51.10 18.83
CA GLY A 75 -36.51 50.54 17.46
C GLY A 75 -35.44 51.06 16.48
N LEU A 76 -34.95 52.30 16.68
CA LEU A 76 -33.89 52.88 15.85
C LEU A 76 -32.52 52.28 16.17
N LEU A 77 -32.31 51.84 17.41
CA LEU A 77 -31.08 51.21 17.87
C LEU A 77 -31.07 49.70 17.63
N LYS A 78 -32.21 49.03 17.77
CA LYS A 78 -32.36 47.59 17.56
C LYS A 78 -31.99 47.16 16.14
N LYS A 79 -32.55 47.82 15.13
CA LYS A 79 -32.41 47.43 13.72
C LYS A 79 -30.95 47.36 13.22
N PRO A 80 -30.07 48.35 13.46
CA PRO A 80 -28.67 48.26 13.06
C PRO A 80 -27.88 47.21 13.88
N LEU A 81 -28.23 46.98 15.15
CA LEU A 81 -27.59 45.95 15.99
C LEU A 81 -27.95 44.53 15.52
N GLU A 82 -29.22 44.27 15.21
CA GLU A 82 -29.66 43.00 14.62
C GLU A 82 -29.03 42.74 13.25
N ALA A 83 -28.98 43.77 12.38
CA ALA A 83 -28.33 43.63 11.07
C ALA A 83 -26.83 43.31 11.19
N ALA A 84 -26.16 43.88 12.19
CA ALA A 84 -24.76 43.57 12.48
C ALA A 84 -24.59 42.16 13.07
N ALA A 85 -25.53 41.71 13.91
CA ALA A 85 -25.55 40.34 14.42
C ALA A 85 -25.75 39.32 13.29
N GLU A 86 -26.67 39.58 12.35
CA GLU A 86 -26.93 38.71 11.20
C GLU A 86 -25.73 38.64 10.25
N ALA A 87 -25.05 39.76 10.01
CA ALA A 87 -23.79 39.77 9.27
C ALA A 87 -22.68 38.95 9.97
N GLY A 88 -22.60 39.03 11.30
CA GLY A 88 -21.68 38.22 12.11
C GLY A 88 -21.98 36.72 12.00
N ASN A 89 -23.25 36.33 12.04
CA ASN A 89 -23.67 34.94 11.84
C ASN A 89 -23.29 34.43 10.44
N GLY A 90 -23.53 35.22 9.40
CA GLY A 90 -23.13 34.84 8.03
C GLY A 90 -21.62 34.65 7.87
N LEU A 91 -20.81 35.42 8.62
CA LEU A 91 -19.36 35.25 8.65
C LEU A 91 -18.93 34.01 9.44
N SER A 92 -19.68 33.67 10.50
CA SER A 92 -19.50 32.43 11.25
C SER A 92 -19.78 31.20 10.39
N ASP A 93 -20.90 31.20 9.67
CA ASP A 93 -21.28 30.12 8.74
C ASP A 93 -20.25 29.94 7.62
N ALA A 94 -19.69 31.05 7.11
CA ALA A 94 -18.61 30.99 6.13
C ALA A 94 -17.33 30.38 6.72
N GLY A 95 -17.00 30.70 7.98
CA GLY A 95 -15.90 30.10 8.72
C GLY A 95 -16.06 28.60 8.89
N GLN A 96 -17.27 28.13 9.21
CA GLN A 96 -17.60 26.71 9.33
C GLN A 96 -17.53 25.99 7.97
N SER A 97 -18.13 26.56 6.92
CA SER A 97 -18.11 26.01 5.57
C SER A 97 -16.68 25.84 5.03
N MET A 98 -15.80 26.82 5.29
CA MET A 98 -14.39 26.71 4.92
C MET A 98 -13.70 25.52 5.62
N GLN A 99 -13.95 25.32 6.91
CA GLN A 99 -13.37 24.19 7.65
C GLN A 99 -13.85 22.84 7.09
N ASP A 100 -15.13 22.73 6.75
CA ASP A 100 -15.70 21.53 6.15
C ASP A 100 -15.05 21.21 4.79
N VAL A 101 -14.86 22.21 3.94
CA VAL A 101 -14.19 22.04 2.64
C VAL A 101 -12.74 21.63 2.82
N VAL A 102 -12.00 22.32 3.70
CA VAL A 102 -10.60 21.98 4.01
C VAL A 102 -10.49 20.55 4.54
N GLY A 103 -11.38 20.15 5.46
CA GLY A 103 -11.42 18.79 5.98
C GLY A 103 -11.70 17.74 4.91
N ARG A 104 -12.65 17.99 4.00
CA ARG A 104 -12.91 17.09 2.86
C ARG A 104 -11.71 16.98 1.94
N VAL A 105 -11.06 18.09 1.59
CA VAL A 105 -9.86 18.09 0.75
C VAL A 105 -8.74 17.32 1.44
N ALA A 106 -8.48 17.58 2.72
CA ALA A 106 -7.47 16.88 3.49
C ALA A 106 -7.71 15.37 3.51
N ASN A 107 -8.96 14.93 3.70
CA ASN A 107 -9.34 13.53 3.72
C ASN A 107 -9.18 12.86 2.34
N VAL A 108 -9.70 13.48 1.28
CA VAL A 108 -9.63 12.93 -0.09
C VAL A 108 -8.19 12.85 -0.56
N THR A 109 -7.38 13.89 -0.32
CA THR A 109 -5.96 13.92 -0.69
C THR A 109 -5.17 12.83 0.05
N ALA A 110 -5.35 12.70 1.36
CA ALA A 110 -4.67 11.68 2.15
C ALA A 110 -5.06 10.27 1.69
N PHE A 111 -6.36 10.02 1.49
CA PHE A 111 -6.86 8.75 1.00
C PHE A 111 -6.29 8.40 -0.38
N ALA A 112 -6.34 9.34 -1.33
CA ALA A 112 -5.80 9.14 -2.67
C ALA A 112 -4.30 8.83 -2.64
N LEU A 113 -3.53 9.53 -1.81
CA LEU A 113 -2.10 9.32 -1.67
C LEU A 113 -1.77 7.93 -1.09
N ILE A 114 -2.52 7.48 -0.07
CA ILE A 114 -2.38 6.14 0.50
C ILE A 114 -2.72 5.09 -0.56
N VAL A 115 -3.87 5.20 -1.22
CA VAL A 115 -4.32 4.22 -2.23
C VAL A 115 -3.32 4.13 -3.37
N PHE A 116 -2.88 5.27 -3.91
CA PHE A 116 -1.92 5.30 -5.01
C PHE A 116 -0.58 4.67 -4.61
N SER A 117 -0.07 5.01 -3.41
CA SER A 117 1.20 4.47 -2.92
C SER A 117 1.12 2.96 -2.69
N VAL A 118 0.04 2.48 -2.05
CA VAL A 118 -0.18 1.05 -1.82
C VAL A 118 -0.34 0.32 -3.15
N ALA A 119 -1.12 0.86 -4.08
CA ALA A 119 -1.28 0.29 -5.41
C ALA A 119 0.05 0.20 -6.17
N PHE A 120 0.90 1.24 -6.07
CA PHE A 120 2.23 1.26 -6.68
C PHE A 120 3.15 0.18 -6.08
N VAL A 121 3.20 0.07 -4.75
CA VAL A 121 3.99 -0.98 -4.07
C VAL A 121 3.49 -2.37 -4.47
N LEU A 122 2.17 -2.58 -4.48
CA LEU A 122 1.57 -3.83 -4.91
C LEU A 122 1.88 -4.13 -6.38
N ALA A 123 1.81 -3.13 -7.27
CA ALA A 123 2.11 -3.29 -8.69
C ALA A 123 3.58 -3.68 -8.94
N LEU A 124 4.52 -3.22 -8.11
CA LEU A 124 5.93 -3.62 -8.20
C LEU A 124 6.18 -4.98 -7.54
N TRP A 125 5.48 -5.29 -6.44
CA TRP A 125 5.72 -6.49 -5.63
C TRP A 125 4.96 -7.74 -6.12
N LEU A 126 3.72 -7.62 -6.60
CA LEU A 126 2.89 -8.76 -7.03
C LEU A 126 3.43 -9.49 -8.27
N PRO A 127 3.80 -8.82 -9.38
CA PRO A 127 4.19 -9.51 -10.61
C PRO A 127 5.34 -10.51 -10.44
N PRO A 128 6.46 -10.19 -9.78
CA PRO A 128 7.53 -11.17 -9.57
C PRO A 128 7.05 -12.34 -8.70
N ARG A 129 6.21 -12.08 -7.70
CA ARG A 129 5.68 -13.11 -6.80
C ARG A 129 4.71 -14.06 -7.51
N VAL A 130 3.77 -13.53 -8.29
CA VAL A 130 2.82 -14.32 -9.08
C VAL A 130 3.53 -15.13 -10.16
N ARG A 131 4.52 -14.52 -10.86
CA ARG A 131 5.34 -15.25 -11.84
C ARG A 131 6.07 -16.43 -11.20
N TRP A 132 6.60 -16.27 -9.99
CA TRP A 132 7.28 -17.35 -9.28
C TRP A 132 6.31 -18.46 -8.84
N ILE A 133 5.14 -18.12 -8.29
CA ILE A 133 4.11 -19.10 -7.92
C ILE A 133 3.68 -19.93 -9.14
N ARG A 134 3.38 -19.25 -10.26
CA ARG A 134 2.99 -19.91 -11.51
C ARG A 134 4.10 -20.80 -12.06
N ARG A 135 5.35 -20.34 -12.05
CA ARG A 135 6.49 -21.13 -12.53
C ARG A 135 6.72 -22.37 -11.66
N SER A 136 6.63 -22.22 -10.35
CA SER A 136 6.81 -23.32 -9.40
C SER A 136 5.70 -24.36 -9.53
N ALA A 137 4.45 -23.92 -9.72
CA ALA A 137 3.32 -24.83 -9.96
C ALA A 137 3.48 -25.62 -11.27
N ARG A 138 3.92 -24.99 -12.36
CA ARG A 138 4.18 -25.68 -13.64
C ARG A 138 5.28 -26.73 -13.52
N ILE A 139 6.38 -26.40 -12.84
CA ILE A 139 7.51 -27.34 -12.66
C ILE A 139 7.10 -28.53 -11.79
N ARG A 140 6.24 -28.31 -10.78
CA ARG A 140 5.72 -29.40 -9.96
C ARG A 140 4.74 -30.29 -10.73
N GLY A 141 3.84 -29.69 -11.52
CA GLY A 141 2.97 -30.47 -12.40
C GLY A 141 3.73 -31.27 -13.46
N LEU A 142 4.90 -30.80 -13.89
CA LEU A 142 5.80 -31.57 -14.75
C LEU A 142 6.44 -32.74 -14.02
N LEU A 143 6.79 -32.60 -12.73
CA LEU A 143 7.33 -33.71 -11.93
C LEU A 143 6.29 -34.81 -11.72
N ASP A 144 5.03 -34.42 -11.48
CA ASP A 144 3.92 -35.35 -11.21
C ASP A 144 3.42 -36.06 -12.49
N ALA A 145 3.84 -35.61 -13.68
CA ALA A 145 3.49 -36.23 -14.95
C ALA A 145 4.34 -37.50 -15.21
N PRO A 146 3.80 -38.50 -15.95
CA PRO A 146 4.57 -39.68 -16.35
C PRO A 146 5.82 -39.27 -17.15
N GLY A 147 7.00 -39.74 -16.74
CA GLY A 147 8.29 -39.34 -17.35
C GLY A 147 8.79 -37.94 -16.95
N GLY A 148 8.13 -37.28 -16.01
CA GLY A 148 8.44 -35.93 -15.54
C GLY A 148 9.84 -35.73 -14.98
N ALA A 149 10.31 -36.70 -14.20
CA ALA A 149 11.67 -36.72 -13.67
C ALA A 149 12.72 -36.74 -14.80
N ASP A 150 12.42 -37.43 -15.89
CA ASP A 150 13.32 -37.59 -17.03
C ASP A 150 13.41 -36.30 -17.86
N LEU A 151 12.28 -35.60 -18.04
CA LEU A 151 12.24 -34.25 -18.62
C LEU A 151 13.00 -33.22 -17.77
N LEU A 152 12.94 -33.34 -16.44
CA LEU A 152 13.70 -32.49 -15.53
C LEU A 152 15.19 -32.82 -15.58
N ALA A 153 15.56 -34.09 -15.68
CA ALA A 153 16.94 -34.52 -15.88
C ALA A 153 17.52 -33.98 -17.20
N LEU A 154 16.77 -34.06 -18.30
CA LEU A 154 17.15 -33.44 -19.58
C LEU A 154 17.29 -31.91 -19.47
N ARG A 155 16.44 -31.26 -18.69
CA ARG A 155 16.54 -29.81 -18.41
C ARG A 155 17.78 -29.46 -17.60
N ALA A 156 18.24 -30.35 -16.72
CA ALA A 156 19.50 -30.18 -16.01
C ALA A 156 20.70 -30.32 -16.97
N LEU A 157 20.68 -31.34 -17.83
CA LEU A 157 21.74 -31.58 -18.83
C LEU A 157 21.88 -30.45 -19.86
N THR A 158 20.77 -29.83 -20.27
CA THR A 158 20.74 -28.66 -21.17
C THR A 158 20.91 -27.32 -20.43
N GLY A 159 21.20 -27.38 -19.13
CA GLY A 159 21.38 -26.23 -18.25
C GLY A 159 22.83 -25.71 -18.18
N PRO A 160 23.10 -24.73 -17.31
CA PRO A 160 24.43 -24.20 -17.04
C PRO A 160 25.36 -25.28 -16.46
N VAL A 161 26.59 -25.31 -16.96
CA VAL A 161 27.62 -26.30 -16.57
C VAL A 161 27.88 -26.35 -15.07
N LYS A 162 27.80 -25.20 -14.38
CA LYS A 162 28.00 -25.10 -12.92
C LYS A 162 27.02 -25.92 -12.08
N ASP A 163 25.85 -26.25 -12.62
CA ASP A 163 24.82 -27.00 -11.90
C ASP A 163 25.11 -28.52 -12.01
N LEU A 164 25.84 -28.93 -13.06
CA LEU A 164 26.25 -30.33 -13.31
C LEU A 164 27.48 -30.74 -12.50
N THR A 165 28.34 -29.79 -12.12
CA THR A 165 29.53 -30.08 -11.28
C THR A 165 29.19 -30.52 -9.86
N ALA A 166 27.94 -30.31 -9.43
CA ALA A 166 27.46 -30.75 -8.12
C ALA A 166 26.93 -32.20 -8.12
N VAL A 167 26.81 -32.84 -9.29
CA VAL A 167 26.30 -34.21 -9.43
C VAL A 167 27.48 -35.19 -9.51
N PRO A 168 27.47 -36.29 -8.74
CA PRO A 168 28.47 -37.34 -8.88
C PRO A 168 28.50 -37.87 -10.32
N VAL A 169 29.68 -37.89 -10.94
CA VAL A 169 29.83 -38.38 -12.32
C VAL A 169 30.00 -39.90 -12.28
N PRO A 170 29.09 -40.69 -12.88
CA PRO A 170 29.23 -42.15 -12.95
C PRO A 170 30.44 -42.52 -13.83
N ALA A 171 30.97 -43.74 -13.65
CA ALA A 171 32.13 -44.22 -14.41
C ALA A 171 31.95 -44.17 -15.95
N GLY A 172 30.72 -44.23 -16.45
CA GLY A 172 30.38 -44.08 -17.87
C GLY A 172 30.00 -42.66 -18.32
N GLY A 173 30.05 -41.68 -17.43
CA GLY A 173 29.59 -40.30 -17.69
C GLY A 173 28.09 -40.12 -17.54
N LEU A 174 27.68 -38.87 -17.23
CA LEU A 174 26.28 -38.51 -16.96
C LEU A 174 25.35 -38.74 -18.17
N ALA A 175 25.82 -38.46 -19.39
CA ALA A 175 25.01 -38.58 -20.60
C ALA A 175 24.66 -40.04 -20.95
N ASP A 176 25.59 -40.97 -20.70
CA ASP A 176 25.39 -42.40 -20.94
C ASP A 176 24.55 -43.04 -19.84
N ALA A 177 24.77 -42.66 -18.58
CA ALA A 177 23.92 -43.10 -17.47
C ALA A 177 22.45 -42.65 -17.65
N TRP A 178 22.24 -41.41 -18.11
CA TRP A 178 20.91 -40.92 -18.47
C TRP A 178 20.30 -41.70 -19.65
N ARG A 179 21.06 -41.91 -20.75
CA ARG A 179 20.57 -42.68 -21.91
C ARG A 179 20.20 -44.13 -21.60
N ARG A 180 20.81 -44.73 -20.57
CA ARG A 180 20.48 -46.10 -20.10
C ARG A 180 19.28 -46.16 -19.16
N GLY A 181 18.67 -45.02 -18.82
CA GLY A 181 17.53 -44.97 -17.91
C GLY A 181 17.89 -45.26 -16.45
N ASP A 182 19.13 -44.98 -16.03
CA ASP A 182 19.54 -45.16 -14.63
C ASP A 182 18.70 -44.27 -13.71
N GLU A 183 17.84 -44.88 -12.89
CA GLU A 183 16.92 -44.17 -11.99
C GLU A 183 17.66 -43.25 -11.01
N GLN A 184 18.85 -43.65 -10.56
CA GLN A 184 19.61 -42.86 -9.59
C GLN A 184 20.14 -41.58 -10.25
N THR A 185 20.75 -41.70 -11.43
CA THR A 185 21.22 -40.56 -12.22
C THR A 185 20.07 -39.62 -12.62
N ILE A 186 18.92 -40.16 -13.01
CA ILE A 186 17.73 -39.36 -13.34
C ILE A 186 17.22 -38.59 -12.11
N ARG A 187 17.15 -39.24 -10.94
CA ARG A 187 16.76 -38.59 -9.69
C ARG A 187 17.70 -37.45 -9.33
N ASP A 188 19.01 -37.69 -9.34
CA ASP A 188 20.01 -36.68 -8.96
C ASP A 188 19.99 -35.46 -9.90
N LEU A 189 19.89 -35.70 -11.21
CA LEU A 189 19.75 -34.64 -12.22
C LEU A 189 18.43 -33.87 -12.06
N SER A 190 17.32 -34.58 -11.81
CA SER A 190 16.01 -33.95 -11.58
C SER A 190 16.02 -33.07 -10.32
N GLU A 191 16.73 -33.48 -9.26
CA GLU A 191 16.86 -32.73 -8.01
C GLU A 191 17.67 -31.44 -8.22
N VAL A 192 18.70 -31.47 -9.08
CA VAL A 192 19.43 -30.26 -9.47
C VAL A 192 18.51 -29.29 -10.24
N ALA A 193 17.70 -29.79 -11.18
CA ALA A 193 16.72 -28.97 -11.88
C ALA A 193 15.68 -28.35 -10.93
N LEU A 194 15.20 -29.12 -9.94
CA LEU A 194 14.28 -28.66 -8.90
C LEU A 194 14.93 -27.60 -7.99
N ARG A 195 16.15 -27.84 -7.51
CA ARG A 195 16.90 -26.88 -6.68
C ARG A 195 17.12 -25.55 -7.40
N ARG A 196 17.41 -25.59 -8.70
CA ARG A 196 17.53 -24.39 -9.54
C ARG A 196 16.20 -23.63 -9.67
N ALA A 197 15.09 -24.35 -9.72
CA ALA A 197 13.75 -23.77 -9.68
C ALA A 197 13.36 -23.22 -8.28
N GLY A 198 14.13 -23.55 -7.25
CA GLY A 198 13.88 -23.18 -5.85
C GLY A 198 12.94 -24.16 -5.14
N LEU A 199 12.79 -25.37 -5.66
CA LEU A 199 11.99 -26.48 -5.14
C LEU A 199 12.92 -27.56 -4.58
N SER A 200 12.51 -28.27 -3.52
CA SER A 200 13.02 -29.61 -3.23
C SER A 200 12.06 -30.64 -3.82
N ALA A 201 12.57 -31.84 -4.10
CA ALA A 201 11.72 -33.03 -4.15
C ALA A 201 10.93 -33.16 -2.82
#